data_AF-A0A9E2ZWA0-F1
#
_entry.id   AF-A0A9E2ZWA0-F1
#
_cell.length_a   1.000
_cell.length_b   1.000
_cell.length_c   1.000
_cell.angle_alpha   90.00
_cell.angle_beta   90.00
_cell.angle_gamma   90.00
#
_symmetry.space_group_name_H-M   'P 1'
#
loop_
_entity.id
_entity.type
_entity.pdbx_description
1 polymer ?
#
loop_
_entity_poly.entity_id
_entity_poly.type
_entity_poly.pdbx_seq_one_letter_code
_entity_poly.pdbx_strand_id
1 'polypeptide(L)'
;MNETTDVRFWDVRRNKSSRSASYEVRWVVGGRQFSRSRATKSLADSFLSELRQAAKRGEAFDAEEGLPVSMRRAKHATSWFAFVLAYVGMKWPRAAATTRNSMTDALATVTAALVDDRPGQPEVLLLRRALRLYALVPSARSLPRPAEVAAALGWLERASLPLSELEQPRNVRLALDALTLHLDGSRVARGNLAPGLPQIRA
;
A
#
# COMPACT_ATOMS: atom_id res chain seq x y z
N MET A 1 19.21 -4.32 18.79
CA MET A 1 17.74 -4.41 18.81
C MET A 1 17.29 -3.87 20.15
N ASN A 2 16.64 -2.71 20.19
CA ASN A 2 16.20 -2.07 21.43
C ASN A 2 14.67 -2.23 21.52
N GLU A 3 14.22 -3.43 21.84
CA GLU A 3 12.79 -3.78 21.96
C GLU A 3 12.47 -4.05 23.44
N THR A 4 11.34 -3.57 23.94
CA THR A 4 10.95 -3.70 25.36
C THR A 4 9.45 -3.84 25.52
N THR A 5 9.02 -4.54 26.57
CA THR A 5 7.61 -4.62 27.00
C THR A 5 7.27 -3.61 28.10
N ASP A 6 8.25 -2.84 28.60
CA ASP A 6 8.00 -1.73 29.52
C ASP A 6 7.34 -0.57 28.77
N VAL A 7 6.01 -0.53 28.84
CA VAL A 7 5.19 0.48 28.18
C VAL A 7 4.13 1.06 29.11
N ARG A 8 3.94 2.38 29.02
CA ARG A 8 2.91 3.11 29.77
C ARG A 8 2.13 4.01 28.85
N PHE A 9 0.80 3.99 28.96
CA PHE A 9 -0.08 4.78 28.12
C PHE A 9 -0.77 5.87 28.95
N TRP A 10 -0.89 7.07 28.39
CA TRP A 10 -1.76 8.12 28.94
C TRP A 10 -3.06 8.19 28.16
N ASP A 11 -4.08 8.79 28.77
CA ASP A 11 -5.34 9.06 28.08
C ASP A 11 -5.19 10.14 27.00
N VAL A 12 -6.08 10.05 26.01
CA VAL A 12 -6.17 11.02 24.91
C VAL A 12 -6.46 12.40 25.48
N ARG A 13 -5.62 13.37 25.12
CA ARG A 13 -5.84 14.78 25.47
C ARG A 13 -6.12 15.62 24.23
N ARG A 14 -6.93 16.66 24.36
CA ARG A 14 -7.06 17.67 23.31
C ARG A 14 -5.80 18.52 23.28
N ASN A 15 -5.20 18.68 22.11
CA ASN A 15 -4.11 19.61 21.90
C ASN A 15 -4.67 21.04 21.88
N LYS A 16 -4.17 21.87 22.79
CA LYS A 16 -4.60 23.27 22.94
C LYS A 16 -3.80 24.23 22.07
N SER A 17 -2.64 23.82 21.54
CA SER A 17 -1.77 24.69 20.73
C SER A 17 -2.08 24.64 19.24
N SER A 18 -2.90 23.69 18.77
CA SER A 18 -3.28 23.62 17.36
C SER A 18 -4.46 24.54 17.02
N ARG A 19 -4.35 25.28 15.91
CA ARG A 19 -5.42 26.14 15.37
C ARG A 19 -6.71 25.38 15.04
N SER A 20 -6.60 24.10 14.66
CA SER A 20 -7.72 23.17 14.49
C SER A 20 -7.81 22.20 15.67
N ALA A 21 -8.99 21.64 15.95
CA ALA A 21 -9.10 20.62 16.99
C ALA A 21 -8.22 19.40 16.63
N SER A 22 -7.26 19.07 17.50
CA SER A 22 -6.46 17.85 17.38
C SER A 22 -6.36 17.16 18.74
N TYR A 23 -6.23 15.84 18.70
CA TYR A 23 -6.25 14.96 19.86
C TYR A 23 -4.96 14.16 19.90
N GLU A 24 -4.23 14.24 21.01
CA GLU A 24 -2.90 13.71 21.18
C GLU A 24 -2.94 12.45 22.04
N VAL A 25 -2.39 11.37 21.49
CA VAL A 25 -2.08 10.12 22.19
C VAL A 25 -0.63 10.19 22.64
N ARG A 26 -0.37 9.90 23.91
CA ARG A 26 0.99 9.88 24.48
C ARG A 26 1.24 8.55 25.16
N TRP A 27 2.47 8.08 25.08
CA TRP A 27 2.90 6.86 25.77
C TRP A 27 4.42 6.83 25.97
N VAL A 28 4.89 5.95 26.83
CA VAL A 28 6.31 5.71 27.13
C VAL A 28 6.66 4.30 26.68
N VAL A 29 7.85 4.15 26.10
CA VAL A 29 8.48 2.85 25.81
C VAL A 29 9.89 2.88 26.37
N GLY A 30 10.22 2.01 27.32
CA GLY A 30 11.57 1.92 27.91
C GLY A 30 12.11 3.25 28.42
N GLY A 31 11.26 4.05 29.09
CA GLY A 31 11.62 5.38 29.61
C GLY A 31 11.58 6.54 28.60
N ARG A 32 11.44 6.29 27.28
CA ARG A 32 11.35 7.35 26.26
C ARG A 32 9.89 7.70 25.95
N GLN A 33 9.58 9.00 25.96
CA GLN A 33 8.22 9.49 25.70
C GLN A 33 7.95 9.65 24.20
N PHE A 34 6.78 9.20 23.76
CA PHE A 34 6.26 9.33 22.41
C PHE A 34 4.90 10.03 22.43
N SER A 35 4.59 10.71 21.32
CA SER A 35 3.30 11.35 21.12
C SER A 35 2.87 11.29 19.66
N ARG A 36 1.56 11.23 19.42
CA ARG A 36 0.98 11.29 18.08
C ARG A 36 -0.38 11.98 18.11
N SER A 37 -0.55 12.99 17.26
CA SER A 37 -1.81 13.73 17.13
C SER A 37 -2.71 13.16 16.02
N ARG A 38 -4.02 13.19 16.24
CA ARG A 38 -5.09 12.82 15.30
C ARG A 38 -6.12 13.93 15.18
N ALA A 39 -6.85 13.95 14.06
CA ALA A 39 -7.83 14.99 13.77
C ALA A 39 -9.08 14.92 14.66
N THR A 40 -9.48 13.72 15.08
CA THR A 40 -10.68 13.52 15.92
C THR A 40 -10.35 12.69 17.16
N LYS A 41 -11.18 12.83 18.20
CA LYS A 41 -11.03 12.06 19.44
C LYS A 41 -11.16 10.56 19.17
N SER A 42 -12.15 10.17 18.37
CA SER A 42 -12.39 8.78 18.00
C SER A 42 -11.18 8.13 17.31
N LEU A 43 -10.51 8.83 16.39
CA LEU A 43 -9.28 8.33 15.76
C LEU A 43 -8.12 8.19 16.76
N ALA A 44 -8.02 9.11 17.73
CA ALA A 44 -7.03 9.02 18.80
C ALA A 44 -7.31 7.85 19.76
N ASP A 45 -8.57 7.68 20.18
CA ASP A 45 -9.00 6.60 21.06
C ASP A 45 -8.82 5.22 20.39
N SER A 46 -9.14 5.11 19.10
CA SER A 46 -8.90 3.89 18.31
C SER A 46 -7.41 3.54 18.28
N PHE A 47 -6.55 4.52 17.96
CA PHE A 47 -5.10 4.30 17.94
C PHE A 47 -4.55 3.91 19.32
N LEU A 48 -5.01 4.57 20.39
CA LEU A 48 -4.65 4.20 21.76
C LEU A 48 -5.12 2.78 22.11
N SER A 49 -6.32 2.37 21.65
CA SER A 49 -6.82 1.01 21.83
C SER A 49 -5.92 -0.02 21.15
N GLU A 50 -5.49 0.23 19.91
CA GLU A 50 -4.59 -0.68 19.20
C GLU A 50 -3.24 -0.84 19.94
N LEU A 51 -2.66 0.24 20.47
CA LEU A 51 -1.44 0.19 21.29
C LEU A 51 -1.65 -0.62 22.57
N ARG A 52 -2.75 -0.39 23.29
CA ARG A 52 -3.11 -1.14 24.51
C ARG A 52 -3.31 -2.62 24.21
N GLN A 53 -3.93 -2.96 23.07
CA GLN A 53 -4.12 -4.34 22.65
C GLN A 53 -2.79 -5.03 22.33
N ALA A 54 -1.86 -4.36 21.66
CA ALA A 54 -0.52 -4.89 21.41
C ALA A 54 0.22 -5.19 22.71
N ALA A 55 0.23 -4.26 23.66
CA ALA A 55 0.80 -4.48 24.98
C ALA A 55 0.12 -5.62 25.74
N LYS A 56 -1.21 -5.71 25.69
CA LYS A 56 -1.98 -6.81 26.30
C LYS A 56 -1.62 -8.18 25.73
N ARG A 57 -1.23 -8.26 24.45
CA ARG A 57 -0.72 -9.49 23.82
C ARG A 57 0.72 -9.84 24.20
N GLY A 58 1.38 -9.04 25.04
CA GLY A 58 2.80 -9.21 25.37
C GLY A 58 3.74 -8.84 24.24
N GLU A 59 3.26 -8.06 23.27
CA GLU A 59 4.07 -7.63 22.13
C GLU A 59 5.12 -6.62 22.56
N ALA A 60 6.38 -6.81 22.14
CA ALA A 60 7.43 -5.84 22.39
C ALA A 60 7.23 -4.58 21.55
N PHE A 61 7.70 -3.45 22.08
CA PHE A 61 7.72 -2.15 21.43
C PHE A 61 9.16 -1.77 21.10
N ASP A 62 9.35 -1.18 19.93
CA ASP A 62 10.63 -0.63 19.51
C ASP A 62 10.90 0.67 20.29
N ALA A 63 12.03 0.76 20.98
CA ALA A 63 12.37 1.89 21.84
C ALA A 63 12.84 3.14 21.06
N GLU A 64 13.13 3.03 19.76
CA GLU A 64 13.47 4.18 18.91
C GLU A 64 12.21 4.85 18.34
N GLU A 65 11.26 4.04 17.87
CA GLU A 65 10.02 4.52 17.23
C GLU A 65 8.81 4.58 18.16
N GLY A 66 8.87 3.87 19.29
CA GLY A 66 7.81 3.77 20.26
C GLY A 66 6.61 2.96 19.76
N LEU A 67 6.72 2.21 18.67
CA LEU A 67 5.60 1.43 18.14
C LEU A 67 5.75 -0.05 18.50
N PRO A 68 4.63 -0.79 18.66
CA PRO A 68 4.65 -2.24 18.67
C PRO A 68 5.41 -2.78 17.44
N VAL A 69 6.15 -3.87 17.60
CA VAL A 69 6.95 -4.46 16.51
C VAL A 69 6.10 -4.74 15.26
N SER A 70 4.86 -5.22 15.42
CA SER A 70 3.92 -5.45 14.31
C SER A 70 3.54 -4.15 13.60
N MET A 71 3.23 -3.09 14.33
CA MET A 71 2.93 -1.78 13.77
C MET A 71 4.13 -1.14 13.09
N ARG A 72 5.33 -1.28 13.67
CA ARG A 72 6.58 -0.84 13.04
C ARG A 72 6.81 -1.58 11.73
N ARG A 73 6.65 -2.91 11.73
CA ARG A 73 6.76 -3.73 10.51
C ARG A 73 5.75 -3.30 9.44
N ALA A 74 4.49 -3.08 9.82
CA ALA A 74 3.47 -2.58 8.89
C ALA A 74 3.82 -1.18 8.34
N LYS A 75 4.32 -0.28 9.19
CA LYS A 75 4.73 1.08 8.81
C LYS A 75 5.90 1.08 7.82
N HIS A 76 6.83 0.15 7.94
CA HIS A 76 8.00 0.02 7.06
C HIS A 76 7.84 -1.05 5.98
N ALA A 77 6.63 -1.60 5.84
CA ALA A 77 6.40 -2.62 4.84
C ALA A 77 6.62 -2.01 3.45
N THR A 78 7.62 -2.50 2.73
CA THR A 78 7.86 -2.10 1.35
C THR A 78 6.66 -2.53 0.52
N SER A 79 6.03 -1.60 -0.21
CA SER A 79 4.93 -1.97 -1.10
C SER A 79 5.45 -2.77 -2.30
N TRP A 80 4.61 -3.64 -2.86
CA TRP A 80 4.90 -4.36 -4.09
C TRP A 80 5.35 -3.40 -5.21
N PHE A 81 4.67 -2.27 -5.37
CA PHE A 81 5.02 -1.28 -6.38
C PHE A 81 6.42 -0.67 -6.15
N ALA A 82 6.76 -0.32 -4.91
CA ALA A 82 8.10 0.17 -4.58
C ALA A 82 9.18 -0.90 -4.86
N PHE A 83 8.91 -2.16 -4.48
CA PHE A 83 9.79 -3.29 -4.79
C PHE A 83 9.99 -3.45 -6.30
N VAL A 84 8.91 -3.39 -7.09
CA VAL A 84 8.95 -3.50 -8.56
C VAL A 84 9.80 -2.39 -9.19
N LEU A 85 9.66 -1.14 -8.74
CA LEU A 85 10.47 -0.03 -9.25
C LEU A 85 11.96 -0.23 -9.00
N ALA A 86 12.33 -0.73 -7.81
CA ALA A 86 13.70 -1.05 -7.44
C ALA A 86 14.23 -2.25 -8.24
N TYR A 87 13.44 -3.32 -8.36
CA TYR A 87 13.78 -4.52 -9.12
C TYR A 87 14.05 -4.19 -10.59
N VAL A 88 13.16 -3.43 -11.23
CA VAL A 88 13.35 -3.01 -12.62
C VAL A 88 14.59 -2.15 -12.75
N GLY A 89 14.80 -1.17 -11.85
CA GLY A 89 16.01 -0.34 -11.86
C GLY A 89 17.30 -1.17 -11.76
N MET A 90 17.31 -2.19 -10.90
CA MET A 90 18.44 -3.11 -10.75
C MET A 90 18.69 -3.96 -12.01
N LYS A 91 17.64 -4.50 -12.64
CA LYS A 91 17.75 -5.38 -13.81
C LYS A 91 17.98 -4.62 -15.12
N TRP A 92 17.51 -3.37 -15.21
CA TRP A 92 17.46 -2.60 -16.45
C TRP A 92 18.78 -2.52 -17.23
N PRO A 93 19.94 -2.20 -16.61
CA PRO A 93 21.18 -1.99 -17.36
C PRO A 93 21.67 -3.25 -18.10
N ARG A 94 21.41 -4.44 -17.53
CA ARG A 94 21.89 -5.73 -18.03
C ARG A 94 20.86 -6.49 -18.89
N ALA A 95 19.61 -6.04 -18.91
CA ALA A 95 18.56 -6.70 -19.66
C ALA A 95 18.60 -6.33 -21.15
N ALA A 96 18.43 -7.31 -22.04
CA ALA A 96 18.22 -7.08 -23.46
C ALA A 96 16.89 -6.33 -23.71
N ALA A 97 16.75 -5.69 -24.87
CA ALA A 97 15.54 -4.90 -25.19
C ALA A 97 14.25 -5.73 -25.12
N THR A 98 14.27 -6.96 -25.64
CA THR A 98 13.15 -7.91 -25.56
C THR A 98 12.81 -8.28 -24.12
N THR A 99 13.83 -8.56 -23.29
CA THR A 99 13.66 -8.82 -21.86
C THR A 99 13.10 -7.62 -21.10
N ARG A 100 13.53 -6.39 -21.41
CA ARG A 100 12.97 -5.17 -20.81
C ARG A 100 11.49 -5.03 -21.17
N ASN A 101 11.13 -5.31 -22.42
CA ASN A 101 9.74 -5.25 -22.87
C ASN A 101 8.87 -6.25 -22.11
N SER A 102 9.25 -7.53 -22.09
CA SER A 102 8.46 -8.57 -21.40
C SER A 102 8.42 -8.36 -19.88
N MET A 103 9.53 -7.97 -19.26
CA MET A 103 9.59 -7.66 -17.82
C MET A 103 8.66 -6.51 -17.45
N THR A 104 8.71 -5.39 -18.18
CA THR A 104 7.84 -4.24 -17.88
C THR A 104 6.38 -4.54 -18.19
N ASP A 105 6.08 -5.39 -19.16
CA ASP A 105 4.71 -5.81 -19.48
C ASP A 105 4.10 -6.68 -18.38
N ALA A 106 4.82 -7.75 -17.98
CA ALA A 106 4.39 -8.65 -16.93
C ALA A 106 4.25 -7.92 -15.59
N LEU A 107 5.25 -7.10 -15.22
CA LEU A 107 5.21 -6.35 -13.96
C LEU A 107 4.12 -5.28 -13.95
N ALA A 108 3.86 -4.60 -15.07
CA ALA A 108 2.73 -3.65 -15.13
C ALA A 108 1.39 -4.36 -14.92
N THR A 109 1.24 -5.56 -15.46
CA THR A 109 0.04 -6.39 -15.33
C THR A 109 -0.18 -6.83 -13.89
N VAL A 110 0.85 -7.41 -13.27
CA VAL A 110 0.78 -7.88 -11.87
C VAL A 110 0.61 -6.71 -10.90
N THR A 111 1.34 -5.60 -11.09
CA THR A 111 1.21 -4.42 -10.21
C THR A 111 -0.18 -3.79 -10.27
N ALA A 112 -0.85 -3.80 -11.42
CA ALA A 112 -2.23 -3.31 -11.52
C ALA A 112 -3.25 -4.22 -10.80
N ALA A 113 -2.92 -5.50 -10.59
CA ALA A 113 -3.76 -6.47 -9.89
C ALA A 113 -3.48 -6.55 -8.38
N LEU A 114 -2.22 -6.37 -7.95
CA LEU A 114 -1.81 -6.41 -6.55
C LEU A 114 -2.03 -5.10 -5.82
N VAL A 115 -3.29 -4.69 -5.76
CA VAL A 115 -3.78 -3.50 -5.08
C VAL A 115 -4.82 -3.92 -4.03
N ASP A 116 -4.90 -3.18 -2.93
CA ASP A 116 -6.01 -3.35 -1.98
C ASP A 116 -7.32 -2.75 -2.53
N ASP A 117 -8.43 -3.18 -1.95
CA ASP A 117 -9.74 -2.65 -2.29
C ASP A 117 -9.89 -1.24 -1.69
N ARG A 118 -9.98 -0.24 -2.55
CA ARG A 118 -10.13 1.16 -2.14
C ARG A 118 -10.91 2.00 -3.14
N PRO A 119 -11.58 3.06 -2.66
CA PRO A 119 -12.29 3.99 -3.53
C PRO A 119 -11.37 4.67 -4.56
N GLY A 120 -11.97 5.04 -5.69
CA GLY A 120 -11.30 5.82 -6.73
C GLY A 120 -10.26 5.04 -7.52
N GLN A 121 -10.39 3.71 -7.63
CA GLN A 121 -9.55 2.89 -8.49
C GLN A 121 -9.63 3.38 -9.95
N PRO A 122 -8.51 3.80 -10.56
CA PRO A 122 -8.47 4.12 -11.98
C PRO A 122 -8.72 2.87 -12.82
N GLU A 123 -9.14 3.07 -14.07
CA GLU A 123 -9.30 1.97 -15.01
C GLU A 123 -8.00 1.14 -15.13
N VAL A 124 -8.12 -0.19 -15.14
CA VAL A 124 -6.97 -1.10 -15.20
C VAL A 124 -6.07 -0.82 -16.40
N LEU A 125 -6.65 -0.46 -17.56
CA LEU A 125 -5.88 -0.09 -18.75
C LEU A 125 -5.07 1.19 -18.54
N LEU A 126 -5.62 2.19 -17.83
CA LEU A 126 -4.90 3.40 -17.47
C LEU A 126 -3.75 3.09 -16.50
N LEU A 127 -3.97 2.23 -15.51
CA LEU A 127 -2.92 1.78 -14.58
C LEU A 127 -1.76 1.12 -15.33
N ARG A 128 -2.06 0.18 -16.24
CA ARG A 128 -1.05 -0.52 -17.04
C ARG A 128 -0.28 0.43 -17.95
N ARG A 129 -0.98 1.36 -18.62
CA ARG A 129 -0.35 2.41 -19.44
C ARG A 129 0.57 3.31 -18.62
N ALA A 130 0.09 3.79 -17.47
CA ALA A 130 0.86 4.63 -16.57
C ALA A 130 2.15 3.93 -16.11
N LEU A 131 2.04 2.65 -15.72
CA LEU A 131 3.18 1.83 -15.32
C LEU A 131 4.18 1.64 -16.46
N ARG A 132 3.72 1.21 -17.63
CA ARG A 132 4.60 0.90 -18.78
C ARG A 132 5.30 2.12 -19.35
N LEU A 133 4.60 3.24 -19.47
CA LEU A 133 5.13 4.41 -20.17
C LEU A 133 5.85 5.40 -19.26
N TYR A 134 5.54 5.44 -17.95
CA TYR A 134 6.03 6.51 -17.07
C TYR A 134 6.67 6.04 -15.77
N ALA A 135 6.50 4.79 -15.34
CA ALA A 135 7.02 4.32 -14.06
C ALA A 135 8.11 3.24 -14.18
N LEU A 136 7.86 2.18 -14.95
CA LEU A 136 8.75 1.03 -14.97
C LEU A 136 10.02 1.28 -15.80
N VAL A 137 9.92 2.04 -16.89
CA VAL A 137 11.07 2.45 -17.70
C VAL A 137 11.85 3.53 -16.95
N PRO A 138 13.12 3.31 -16.52
CA PRO A 138 13.83 4.26 -15.67
C PRO A 138 14.01 5.66 -16.29
N SER A 139 14.34 5.73 -17.58
CA SER A 139 14.49 7.00 -18.30
C SER A 139 13.18 7.76 -18.48
N ALA A 140 12.03 7.08 -18.40
CA ALA A 140 10.73 7.72 -18.53
C ALA A 140 10.23 8.38 -17.24
N ARG A 141 10.86 8.08 -16.09
CA ARG A 141 10.41 8.55 -14.77
C ARG A 141 10.53 10.07 -14.61
N SER A 142 11.48 10.69 -15.32
CA SER A 142 11.72 12.14 -15.33
C SER A 142 10.88 12.88 -16.38
N LEU A 143 10.13 12.16 -17.24
CA LEU A 143 9.30 12.80 -18.25
C LEU A 143 8.09 13.49 -17.59
N PRO A 144 7.64 14.64 -18.14
CA PRO A 144 6.36 15.22 -17.77
C PRO A 144 5.24 14.21 -17.92
N ARG A 145 4.37 14.12 -16.92
CA ARG A 145 3.25 13.17 -16.88
C ARG A 145 1.94 13.91 -17.10
N PRO A 146 1.05 13.40 -17.97
CA PRO A 146 -0.33 13.85 -18.01
C PRO A 146 -0.99 13.74 -16.63
N ALA A 147 -1.93 14.64 -16.32
CA ALA A 147 -2.56 14.70 -15.00
C ALA A 147 -3.21 13.36 -14.59
N GLU A 148 -3.88 12.69 -15.52
CA GLU A 148 -4.49 11.36 -15.32
C GLU A 148 -3.47 10.29 -14.95
N VAL A 149 -2.28 10.31 -15.57
CA VAL A 149 -1.18 9.37 -15.30
C VAL A 149 -0.59 9.64 -13.92
N ALA A 150 -0.37 10.92 -13.59
CA ALA A 150 0.13 11.30 -12.27
C ALA A 150 -0.84 10.89 -11.16
N ALA A 151 -2.14 11.09 -11.36
CA ALA A 151 -3.19 10.67 -10.43
C ALA A 151 -3.22 9.14 -10.28
N ALA A 152 -3.13 8.39 -11.38
CA ALA A 152 -3.12 6.93 -11.38
C ALA A 152 -1.91 6.35 -10.64
N LEU A 153 -0.71 6.88 -10.88
CA LEU A 153 0.50 6.46 -10.16
C LEU A 153 0.45 6.84 -8.68
N GLY A 154 -0.04 8.04 -8.35
CA GLY A 154 -0.22 8.44 -6.95
C GLY A 154 -1.25 7.55 -6.23
N TRP A 155 -2.30 7.11 -6.92
CA TRP A 155 -3.22 6.12 -6.38
C TRP A 155 -2.52 4.77 -6.13
N LEU A 156 -1.73 4.27 -7.09
CA LEU A 156 -0.96 3.02 -6.96
C LEU A 156 0.04 3.05 -5.80
N GLU A 157 0.74 4.16 -5.58
CA GLU A 157 1.67 4.31 -4.45
C GLU A 157 0.99 4.05 -3.11
N ARG A 158 -0.28 4.46 -3.00
CA ARG A 158 -1.05 4.22 -1.79
C ARG A 158 -1.71 2.84 -1.80
N ALA A 159 -2.14 2.34 -2.96
CA ALA A 159 -2.99 1.15 -3.15
C ALA A 159 -2.24 -0.16 -3.25
N SER A 160 -0.98 -0.10 -3.65
CA SER A 160 -0.17 -1.30 -3.81
C SER A 160 -0.08 -2.05 -2.48
N LEU A 161 -0.36 -3.36 -2.54
CA LEU A 161 -0.23 -4.23 -1.38
C LEU A 161 1.21 -4.20 -0.82
N PRO A 162 1.39 -4.30 0.50
CA PRO A 162 2.68 -4.61 1.11
C PRO A 162 3.29 -5.88 0.54
N LEU A 163 4.63 -5.95 0.38
CA LEU A 163 5.30 -7.13 -0.15
C LEU A 163 5.03 -8.39 0.70
N SER A 164 4.87 -8.23 2.01
CA SER A 164 4.49 -9.31 2.94
C SER A 164 3.12 -9.93 2.63
N GLU A 165 2.23 -9.22 1.93
CA GLU A 165 0.94 -9.79 1.52
C GLU A 165 1.10 -10.93 0.50
N LEU A 166 2.24 -11.05 -0.17
CA LEU A 166 2.55 -12.18 -1.07
C LEU A 166 2.80 -13.50 -0.32
N GLU A 167 2.95 -13.49 1.00
CA GLU A 167 2.94 -14.72 1.81
C GLU A 167 1.56 -15.42 1.77
N GLN A 168 0.51 -14.70 1.38
CA GLN A 168 -0.85 -15.20 1.38
C GLN A 168 -1.18 -15.83 0.01
N PRO A 169 -1.53 -17.14 -0.06
CA PRO A 169 -1.71 -17.85 -1.33
C PRO A 169 -2.73 -17.20 -2.28
N ARG A 170 -3.76 -16.52 -1.75
CA ARG A 170 -4.75 -15.80 -2.56
C ARG A 170 -4.13 -14.68 -3.40
N ASN A 171 -3.14 -13.96 -2.87
CA ASN A 171 -2.51 -12.83 -3.56
C ASN A 171 -1.53 -13.32 -4.62
N VAL A 172 -0.85 -14.45 -4.35
CA VAL A 172 -0.02 -15.14 -5.37
C VAL A 172 -0.90 -15.62 -6.53
N ARG A 173 -2.04 -16.25 -6.25
CA ARG A 173 -3.00 -16.66 -7.30
C ARG A 173 -3.51 -15.46 -8.10
N LEU A 174 -3.90 -14.38 -7.44
CA LEU A 174 -4.33 -13.15 -8.10
C LEU A 174 -3.29 -12.61 -9.09
N ALA A 175 -2.00 -12.64 -8.71
CA ALA A 175 -0.91 -12.24 -9.59
C ALA A 175 -0.76 -13.16 -10.81
N LEU A 176 -0.85 -14.49 -10.61
CA LEU A 176 -0.75 -15.47 -11.70
C LEU A 176 -1.95 -15.40 -12.64
N ASP A 177 -3.16 -15.25 -12.11
CA ASP A 177 -4.39 -15.09 -12.88
C ASP A 177 -4.36 -13.81 -13.74
N ALA A 178 -3.76 -12.73 -13.23
CA ALA A 178 -3.57 -11.52 -14.01
C ALA A 178 -2.63 -11.74 -15.22
N LEU A 179 -1.65 -12.63 -15.10
CA LEU A 179 -0.73 -12.97 -16.18
C LEU A 179 -1.38 -13.89 -17.21
N THR A 180 -2.19 -14.87 -16.80
CA THR A 180 -2.90 -15.77 -17.73
C THR A 180 -3.91 -15.01 -18.58
N LEU A 181 -4.70 -14.13 -17.97
CA LEU A 181 -5.65 -13.27 -18.70
C LEU A 181 -4.97 -12.37 -19.74
N HIS A 182 -3.70 -12.01 -19.54
CA HIS A 182 -2.94 -11.26 -20.53
C HIS A 182 -2.34 -12.13 -21.64
N LEU A 183 -1.97 -13.38 -21.32
CA LEU A 183 -1.44 -14.36 -22.29
C LEU A 183 -2.53 -14.86 -23.24
N ASP A 184 -3.79 -14.94 -22.78
CA ASP A 184 -4.92 -15.44 -23.55
C ASP A 184 -5.57 -14.39 -24.48
N GLY A 185 -5.02 -13.18 -24.56
CA GLY A 185 -5.43 -12.14 -25.50
C GLY A 185 -6.86 -11.58 -25.31
N SER A 186 -7.56 -11.96 -24.24
CA SER A 186 -8.91 -11.49 -23.97
C SER A 186 -8.91 -10.16 -23.21
N ARG A 187 -9.72 -9.21 -23.68
CA ARG A 187 -9.86 -7.85 -23.11
C ARG A 187 -10.28 -7.93 -21.64
N VAL A 188 -9.62 -7.12 -20.80
CA VAL A 188 -10.08 -6.82 -19.44
C VAL A 188 -11.42 -6.09 -19.52
N ALA A 189 -12.50 -6.82 -19.28
CA ALA A 189 -13.76 -6.26 -18.83
C ALA A 189 -14.27 -7.13 -17.68
N ARG A 190 -13.98 -6.71 -16.46
CA ARG A 190 -14.84 -7.02 -15.30
C ARG A 190 -15.15 -5.72 -14.58
N GLY A 191 -16.12 -4.99 -15.15
CA GLY A 191 -16.98 -4.12 -14.36
C GLY A 191 -17.93 -5.00 -13.55
N ASN A 192 -18.15 -4.61 -12.30
CA ASN A 192 -19.03 -5.29 -11.36
C ASN A 192 -20.41 -5.57 -11.98
N LEU A 193 -20.74 -6.85 -12.18
CA LEU A 193 -22.13 -7.27 -12.39
C LEU A 193 -22.79 -7.37 -11.02
N ALA A 194 -23.66 -6.41 -10.71
CA ALA A 194 -24.75 -6.63 -9.76
C ALA A 194 -25.79 -7.57 -10.40
N PRO A 195 -26.49 -8.44 -9.64
CA PRO A 195 -27.49 -9.34 -10.19
C PRO A 195 -28.83 -8.60 -10.38
N GLY A 196 -29.44 -8.73 -11.56
CA GLY A 196 -30.77 -8.17 -11.82
C GLY A 196 -31.25 -8.34 -13.26
N LEU A 197 -31.87 -9.49 -13.54
CA LEU A 197 -32.75 -9.79 -14.69
C LEU A 197 -33.92 -8.77 -14.80
N PRO A 198 -34.63 -8.60 -15.95
CA PRO A 198 -35.17 -9.72 -16.74
C PRO A 198 -35.12 -9.63 -18.27
N GLN A 199 -35.24 -10.84 -18.83
CA GLN A 199 -35.54 -11.19 -20.21
C GLN A 199 -36.78 -10.48 -20.73
N ILE A 200 -36.71 -9.91 -21.93
CA ILE A 200 -37.88 -9.68 -22.78
C ILE A 200 -37.56 -10.23 -24.17
N ARG A 201 -38.32 -11.25 -24.56
CA ARG A 201 -38.37 -11.81 -25.91
C ARG A 201 -39.07 -10.83 -26.86
N ALA A 202 -38.58 -10.77 -28.09
CA ALA A 202 -39.42 -10.74 -29.30
C ALA A 202 -38.65 -11.51 -30.39
#